data_AF-A0A953DVT2-F1
#
_entry.id   AF-A0A953DVT2-F1
#
_cell.length_a   1.000
_cell.length_b   1.000
_cell.length_c   1.000
_cell.angle_alpha   90.00
_cell.angle_beta   90.00
_cell.angle_gamma   90.00
#
_symmetry.space_group_name_H-M   'P 1'
#
loop_
_entity.id
_entity.type
_entity.pdbx_description
1 polymer ?
#
loop_
_entity_poly.entity_id
_entity_poly.type
_entity_poly.pdbx_seq_one_letter_code
_entity_poly.pdbx_strand_id
1 'polypeptide(L)'
;MEALAQARRLEAERKALAEAVPEFADPRSARREAAALVAYLAKAGYEPAEIDALSDHRHVVLARKAMLYDRLMQDRARVAEAVKALPPVQTPGTASERRASGEGRGALMQRLKRSGRVEDAARLIEELI
;
A
#
# COMPACT_ATOMS: atom_id res chain seq x y z
N MET A 1 20.02 -18.50 -46.13
CA MET A 1 19.31 -17.20 -46.11
C MET A 1 18.35 -17.09 -44.92
N GLU A 2 17.67 -18.16 -44.51
CA GLU A 2 16.68 -18.14 -43.41
C GLU A 2 17.26 -17.80 -42.02
N ALA A 3 18.44 -18.34 -41.68
CA ALA A 3 19.10 -18.06 -40.39
C ALA A 3 19.40 -16.56 -40.17
N LEU A 4 19.72 -15.83 -41.24
CA LEU A 4 19.97 -14.38 -41.17
C LEU A 4 18.67 -13.59 -40.95
N ALA A 5 17.55 -14.06 -41.49
CA ALA A 5 16.24 -13.43 -41.28
C ALA A 5 15.77 -13.63 -39.83
N GLN A 6 15.99 -14.82 -39.27
CA GLN A 6 15.66 -15.13 -37.87
C GLN A 6 16.50 -14.31 -36.90
N ALA A 7 17.82 -14.20 -37.13
CA ALA A 7 18.70 -13.38 -36.30
C ALA A 7 18.27 -11.90 -36.30
N ARG A 8 17.95 -11.34 -37.47
CA ARG A 8 17.46 -9.96 -37.59
C ARG A 8 16.14 -9.73 -36.85
N ARG A 9 15.22 -10.69 -36.91
CA ARG A 9 13.96 -10.62 -36.16
C ARG A 9 14.24 -10.60 -34.65
N LEU A 10 15.08 -11.50 -34.15
CA LEU A 10 15.43 -11.55 -32.73
C LEU A 10 16.10 -10.25 -32.25
N GLU A 11 16.95 -9.63 -33.07
CA GLU A 11 17.53 -8.33 -32.74
C GLU A 11 16.47 -7.21 -32.67
N ALA A 12 15.51 -7.20 -33.60
CA ALA A 12 14.41 -6.23 -33.57
C ALA A 12 13.52 -6.42 -32.34
N GLU A 13 13.18 -7.66 -31.98
CA GLU A 13 12.43 -8.01 -30.77
C GLU A 13 13.18 -7.56 -29.51
N ARG A 14 14.50 -7.78 -29.44
CA ARG A 14 15.33 -7.33 -28.31
C ARG A 14 15.38 -5.81 -28.19
N LYS A 15 15.43 -5.08 -29.31
CA LYS A 15 15.36 -3.61 -29.30
C LYS A 15 14.00 -3.12 -28.80
N ALA A 16 12.91 -3.68 -29.34
CA ALA A 16 11.55 -3.37 -28.90
C ALA A 16 11.34 -3.68 -27.40
N LEU A 17 11.93 -4.77 -26.90
CA LEU A 17 11.90 -5.09 -25.47
C LEU A 17 12.64 -4.05 -24.63
N ALA A 18 13.83 -3.61 -25.06
CA ALA A 18 14.60 -2.59 -24.35
C ALA A 18 13.91 -1.22 -24.36
N GLU A 19 13.17 -0.89 -25.43
CA GLU A 19 12.34 0.31 -25.49
C GLU A 19 11.12 0.23 -24.56
N ALA A 20 10.45 -0.93 -24.51
CA ALA A 20 9.28 -1.14 -23.67
C ALA A 20 9.63 -1.29 -22.17
N VAL A 21 10.81 -1.84 -21.88
CA VAL A 21 11.30 -2.11 -20.52
C VAL A 21 12.77 -1.69 -20.43
N PRO A 22 13.04 -0.43 -20.02
CA PRO A 22 14.40 0.10 -19.93
C PRO A 22 15.35 -0.73 -19.06
N GLU A 23 14.84 -1.48 -18.08
CA GLU A 23 15.65 -2.37 -17.24
C GLU A 23 16.28 -3.53 -18.03
N PHE A 24 15.75 -3.86 -19.21
CA PHE A 24 16.35 -4.83 -20.13
C PHE A 24 17.47 -4.24 -21.01
N ALA A 25 17.68 -2.92 -20.98
CA ALA A 25 18.80 -2.28 -21.69
C ALA A 25 20.16 -2.58 -21.03
N ASP A 26 20.19 -2.72 -19.70
CA ASP A 26 21.39 -3.15 -18.98
C ASP A 26 21.53 -4.69 -19.01
N PRO A 27 22.62 -5.24 -19.57
CA PRO A 27 22.83 -6.69 -19.64
C PRO A 27 22.80 -7.40 -18.28
N ARG A 28 23.23 -6.74 -17.20
CA ARG A 28 23.24 -7.36 -15.87
C ARG A 28 21.83 -7.46 -15.30
N SER A 29 21.06 -6.39 -15.41
CA SER A 29 19.67 -6.33 -14.98
C SER A 29 18.78 -7.24 -15.84
N ALA A 30 18.96 -7.24 -17.16
CA ALA A 30 18.26 -8.13 -18.08
C ALA A 30 18.46 -9.61 -17.74
N ARG A 31 19.69 -10.05 -17.41
CA ARG A 31 19.96 -11.44 -17.00
C ARG A 31 19.25 -11.81 -15.70
N ARG A 32 19.21 -10.89 -14.73
CA ARG A 32 18.52 -11.12 -13.45
C ARG A 32 17.01 -11.21 -13.65
N GLU A 33 16.43 -10.30 -14.42
CA GLU A 33 15.01 -10.28 -14.75
C GLU A 33 14.62 -11.52 -15.57
N ALA A 34 15.42 -11.92 -16.56
CA ALA A 34 15.19 -13.14 -17.33
C ALA A 34 15.19 -14.39 -16.44
N ALA A 35 16.17 -14.53 -15.54
CA ALA A 35 16.22 -15.64 -14.60
C ALA A 35 15.01 -15.65 -13.63
N ALA A 36 14.60 -14.48 -13.14
CA ALA A 36 13.41 -14.35 -12.31
C ALA A 36 12.13 -14.71 -13.07
N LEU A 37 12.02 -14.30 -14.33
CA LEU A 37 10.88 -14.58 -15.19
C LEU A 37 10.74 -16.08 -15.50
N VAL A 38 11.85 -16.74 -15.83
CA VAL A 38 11.88 -18.20 -16.04
C VAL A 38 11.42 -18.93 -14.78
N ALA A 39 11.93 -18.54 -13.60
CA ALA A 39 11.51 -19.13 -12.34
C ALA A 39 10.02 -18.89 -12.02
N TYR A 40 9.51 -17.69 -12.34
CA TYR A 40 8.10 -17.35 -12.18
C TYR A 40 7.20 -18.19 -13.11
N LEU A 41 7.56 -18.30 -14.39
CA LEU A 41 6.82 -19.10 -15.37
C LEU A 41 6.84 -20.59 -15.02
N ALA A 42 7.98 -21.12 -14.58
CA ALA A 42 8.06 -22.49 -14.08
C ALA A 42 7.15 -22.71 -12.87
N LYS A 43 7.10 -21.75 -11.93
CA LYS A 43 6.17 -21.79 -10.79
C LYS A 43 4.70 -21.70 -11.21
N ALA A 44 4.42 -20.97 -12.29
CA ALA A 44 3.09 -20.87 -12.88
C ALA A 44 2.67 -22.14 -13.66
N GLY A 45 3.57 -23.09 -13.86
CA GLY A 45 3.30 -24.38 -14.50
C GLY A 45 3.62 -24.45 -15.99
N TYR A 46 4.41 -23.50 -16.52
CA TYR A 46 4.90 -23.58 -17.90
C TYR A 46 6.04 -24.58 -18.03
N GLU A 47 6.03 -25.34 -19.12
CA GLU A 47 7.10 -26.28 -19.45
C GLU A 47 8.34 -25.53 -19.98
N PRO A 48 9.57 -26.06 -19.78
CA PRO A 48 10.80 -25.43 -20.25
C PRO A 48 10.79 -25.14 -21.76
N ALA A 49 10.20 -26.04 -22.55
CA ALA A 49 10.09 -25.87 -24.00
C ALA A 49 9.19 -24.68 -24.39
N GLU A 50 8.16 -24.38 -23.60
CA GLU A 50 7.27 -23.23 -23.83
C GLU A 50 7.96 -21.91 -23.46
N ILE A 51 8.79 -21.95 -22.42
CA ILE A 51 9.59 -20.80 -21.99
C ILE A 51 10.67 -20.50 -23.03
N ASP A 52 11.33 -21.50 -23.59
CA ASP A 52 12.34 -21.34 -24.65
C ASP A 52 11.74 -20.84 -25.97
N ALA A 53 10.48 -21.19 -26.25
CA ALA A 53 9.73 -20.68 -27.40
C ALA A 53 9.32 -19.21 -27.25
N LEU A 54 9.40 -18.64 -26.05
CA LEU A 54 8.99 -17.27 -25.72
C LEU A 54 10.01 -16.23 -26.24
N SER A 55 10.01 -16.05 -27.55
CA SER A 55 10.93 -15.17 -28.28
C SER A 55 10.34 -13.80 -28.64
N ASP A 56 9.02 -13.63 -28.49
CA ASP A 56 8.31 -12.39 -28.76
C ASP A 56 8.35 -11.47 -27.52
N HIS A 57 8.78 -10.21 -27.71
CA HIS A 57 8.89 -9.24 -26.61
C HIS A 57 7.56 -8.99 -25.89
N ARG A 58 6.42 -9.12 -26.58
CA ARG A 58 5.09 -8.85 -26.01
C ARG A 58 4.75 -9.84 -24.90
N HIS A 59 5.08 -11.12 -25.11
CA HIS A 59 4.87 -12.15 -24.10
C HIS A 59 5.77 -11.93 -22.89
N VAL A 60 7.03 -11.56 -23.13
CA VAL A 60 7.98 -11.21 -22.05
C VAL A 60 7.47 -10.03 -21.22
N VAL A 61 6.98 -8.97 -21.88
CA VAL A 61 6.40 -7.80 -21.20
C VAL A 61 5.17 -8.18 -20.38
N LEU A 62 4.27 -8.99 -20.92
CA LEU A 62 3.07 -9.44 -20.21
C LEU A 62 3.43 -10.31 -19.00
N ALA A 63 4.33 -11.28 -19.18
CA ALA A 63 4.78 -12.17 -18.12
C ALA A 63 5.49 -11.37 -17.00
N ARG A 64 6.30 -10.37 -17.36
CA ARG A 64 6.92 -9.47 -16.38
C ARG A 64 5.86 -8.70 -15.58
N LYS A 65 4.85 -8.15 -16.25
CA LYS A 65 3.75 -7.43 -15.58
C LYS A 65 3.00 -8.34 -14.61
N ALA A 66 2.71 -9.58 -15.02
CA ALA A 66 2.07 -10.56 -14.15
C ALA A 66 2.94 -10.88 -12.92
N MET A 67 4.23 -11.16 -13.14
CA MET A 67 5.19 -11.42 -12.05
C MET A 67 5.26 -10.26 -11.04
N LEU A 68 5.35 -9.02 -11.52
CA LEU A 68 5.40 -7.84 -10.67
C LEU A 68 4.08 -7.60 -9.91
N TYR A 69 2.94 -7.88 -10.55
CA TYR A 69 1.65 -7.79 -9.92
C TYR A 69 1.51 -8.79 -8.77
N ASP A 70 1.86 -10.06 -9.01
CA ASP A 70 1.79 -11.11 -8.00
C ASP A 70 2.71 -10.80 -6.81
N ARG A 71 3.92 -10.29 -7.09
CA ARG A 71 4.84 -9.83 -6.04
C ARG A 71 4.24 -8.69 -5.23
N LEU A 72 3.66 -7.69 -5.91
CA LEU A 72 3.00 -6.57 -5.23
C LEU A 72 1.83 -7.04 -4.36
N MET A 73 1.02 -7.99 -4.82
CA MET A 73 -0.11 -8.52 -4.06
C MET A 73 0.35 -9.30 -2.83
N GLN A 74 1.42 -10.09 -2.96
CA GLN A 74 2.04 -10.78 -1.82
C GLN A 74 2.62 -9.79 -0.80
N ASP A 75 3.31 -8.75 -1.27
CA ASP A 75 3.91 -7.73 -0.41
C ASP A 75 2.82 -6.88 0.28
N ARG A 76 1.71 -6.58 -0.39
CA ARG A 76 0.55 -5.88 0.22
C ARG A 76 -0.03 -6.67 1.39
N ALA A 77 -0.21 -7.98 1.25
CA ALA A 77 -0.68 -8.82 2.35
C ALA A 77 0.27 -8.75 3.54
N ARG A 78 1.59 -8.83 3.29
CA ARG A 78 2.62 -8.71 4.35
C ARG A 78 2.61 -7.34 5.03
N VAL A 79 2.50 -6.26 4.25
CA VAL A 79 2.45 -4.89 4.78
C VAL A 79 1.17 -4.66 5.59
N ALA A 80 0.02 -5.16 5.14
CA ALA A 80 -1.23 -5.03 5.87
C ALA A 80 -1.17 -5.73 7.24
N GLU A 81 -0.58 -6.94 7.31
CA GLU A 81 -0.37 -7.64 8.57
C GLU A 81 0.64 -6.92 9.47
N ALA A 82 1.72 -6.37 8.90
CA ALA A 82 2.67 -5.55 9.66
C ALA A 82 2.02 -4.27 10.22
N VAL A 83 1.12 -3.62 9.46
CA VAL A 83 0.39 -2.43 9.91
C VAL A 83 -0.62 -2.76 11.01
N LYS A 84 -1.32 -3.91 10.95
CA LYS A 84 -2.20 -4.36 12.03
C LYS A 84 -1.44 -4.65 13.33
N ALA A 85 -0.20 -5.13 13.23
CA ALA A 85 0.64 -5.40 14.39
C ALA A 85 1.19 -4.13 15.04
N LEU A 86 1.19 -2.99 14.34
CA LEU A 86 1.60 -1.72 14.91
C LEU A 86 0.52 -1.16 15.84
N PRO A 87 0.89 -0.58 17.00
CA PRO A 87 -0.06 0.09 17.86
C PRO A 87 -0.70 1.27 17.10
N PRO A 88 -1.99 1.58 17.38
CA PRO A 88 -2.67 2.69 16.71
C PRO A 88 -1.89 3.98 16.96
N VAL A 89 -1.66 4.74 15.88
CA VAL A 89 -1.01 6.05 15.97
C VAL A 89 -1.86 6.93 16.87
N GLN A 90 -1.29 7.41 17.97
CA GLN A 90 -1.93 8.44 18.76
C GLN A 90 -1.96 9.71 17.90
N THR A 91 -3.15 10.07 17.41
CA THR A 91 -3.37 11.40 16.85
C THR A 91 -2.88 12.41 17.90
N PRO A 92 -2.05 13.40 17.54
CA PRO A 92 -1.66 14.46 18.45
C PRO A 92 -2.93 14.98 19.10
N GLY A 93 -3.00 14.89 20.43
CA GLY A 93 -4.20 15.27 21.14
C GLY A 93 -4.56 16.67 20.71
N THR A 94 -5.69 16.82 20.00
CA THR A 94 -6.41 18.08 20.06
C THR A 94 -6.48 18.35 21.54
N ALA A 95 -5.87 19.45 22.00
CA ALA A 95 -5.93 19.83 23.40
C ALA A 95 -7.37 19.61 23.80
N SER A 96 -7.63 18.59 24.64
CA SER A 96 -8.94 18.46 25.23
C SER A 96 -9.10 19.83 25.86
N GLU A 97 -9.98 20.65 25.30
CA GLU A 97 -10.37 21.88 25.94
C GLU A 97 -10.70 21.42 27.34
N ARG A 98 -9.81 21.75 28.29
CA ARG A 98 -10.10 21.51 29.69
C ARG A 98 -11.44 22.19 29.83
N ARG A 99 -12.50 21.43 30.12
CA ARG A 99 -13.78 21.98 30.55
C ARG A 99 -13.63 22.66 31.92
N ALA A 100 -12.57 23.44 32.12
CA ALA A 100 -12.58 24.59 32.99
C ALA A 100 -13.44 25.61 32.23
N SER A 101 -14.77 25.59 32.33
CA SER A 101 -15.47 26.18 33.48
C SER A 101 -16.95 25.73 33.59
N GLY A 102 -17.31 24.55 33.04
CA GLY A 102 -18.71 24.17 32.85
C GLY A 102 -19.28 23.10 33.79
N GLU A 103 -18.45 22.19 34.33
CA GLU A 103 -18.91 21.03 35.09
C GLU A 103 -19.51 21.40 36.47
N GLY A 104 -18.93 22.39 37.15
CA GLY A 104 -19.45 22.91 38.43
C GLY A 104 -20.84 23.54 38.26
N ARG A 105 -21.02 24.37 37.22
CA ARG A 105 -22.30 25.02 36.89
C ARG A 105 -23.40 24.01 36.58
N GLY A 106 -23.10 22.99 35.77
CA GLY A 106 -24.06 21.93 35.44
C GLY A 106 -24.53 21.15 36.67
N ALA A 107 -23.59 20.81 37.56
CA ALA A 107 -23.90 20.11 38.81
C ALA A 107 -24.71 20.99 39.80
N LEU A 108 -24.35 22.27 39.95
CA LEU A 108 -25.08 23.22 40.79
C LEU A 108 -26.50 23.47 40.27
N MET A 109 -26.67 23.60 38.96
CA MET A 109 -27.99 23.76 38.34
C MET A 109 -28.87 22.51 38.52
N GLN A 110 -28.30 21.30 38.43
CA GLN A 110 -29.04 20.06 38.70
C GLN A 110 -29.46 19.95 40.17
N ARG A 111 -28.60 20.37 41.11
CA ARG A 111 -28.92 20.37 42.54
C ARG A 111 -30.05 21.34 42.86
N LEU A 112 -29.99 22.57 42.34
CA LEU A 112 -31.07 23.55 42.48
C LEU A 112 -32.40 23.01 41.92
N LYS A 113 -32.39 22.39 40.74
CA LYS A 113 -33.59 21.77 40.15
C LYS A 113 -34.16 20.64 41.01
N ARG A 114 -33.32 19.93 41.76
CA ARG A 114 -33.73 18.79 42.60
C ARG A 114 -34.17 19.21 44.01
N SER A 115 -33.51 20.20 44.61
CA SER A 115 -33.76 20.63 45.99
C SER A 115 -34.71 21.82 46.09
N GLY A 116 -34.71 22.71 45.10
CA GLY A 116 -35.50 23.95 45.08
C GLY A 116 -35.15 24.95 46.19
N ARG A 117 -34.02 24.76 46.90
CA ARG A 117 -33.66 25.57 48.07
C ARG A 117 -33.00 26.88 47.67
N VAL A 118 -33.28 27.93 48.44
CA VAL A 118 -32.68 29.27 48.26
C VAL A 118 -31.15 29.23 48.40
N GLU A 119 -30.63 28.37 49.28
CA GLU A 119 -29.19 28.19 49.50
C GLU A 119 -28.45 27.64 48.28
N ASP A 120 -29.06 26.70 47.55
CA ASP A 120 -28.47 26.12 46.34
C ASP A 120 -28.55 27.11 45.16
N ALA A 121 -29.57 27.99 45.15
CA ALA A 121 -29.66 29.08 44.19
C ALA A 121 -28.58 30.13 44.42
N ALA A 122 -28.32 30.50 45.68
CA ALA A 122 -27.28 31.46 46.04
C ALA A 122 -25.89 30.97 45.58
N ARG A 123 -25.56 29.69 45.81
CA ARG A 123 -24.30 29.08 45.37
C ARG A 123 -24.14 29.05 43.84
N LEU A 124 -25.24 28.84 43.11
CA LEU A 124 -25.22 28.89 41.65
C LEU A 124 -24.98 30.33 41.14
N ILE A 125 -25.57 31.33 41.80
CA ILE A 125 -25.40 32.75 41.46
C ILE A 125 -23.99 33.24 41.80
N GLU A 126 -23.43 32.81 42.94
CA GLU A 126 -22.05 33.13 43.36
C GLU A 126 -21.02 32.64 42.33
N GLU A 127 -21.25 31.48 41.72
CA GLU A 127 -20.40 30.96 40.64
C GLU A 127 -20.57 31.74 39.31
N LEU A 128 -21.66 32.51 39.15
CA LEU A 128 -21.99 33.27 37.94
C LEU A 128 -21.41 34.69 37.90
N ILE A 129 -21.02 35.25 39.05
CA ILE A 129 -20.50 36.62 39.18
C ILE A 129 -18.99 36.57 39.39
#